data_AF-A0A519E1X6-F1
#
_entry.id   AF-A0A519E1X6-F1
#
_cell.length_a   1.000
_cell.length_b   1.000
_cell.length_c   1.000
_cell.angle_alpha   90.00
_cell.angle_beta   90.00
_cell.angle_gamma   90.00
#
_symmetry.space_group_name_H-M   'P 1'
#
loop_
_entity.id
_entity.type
_entity.pdbx_description
1 polymer ?
#
loop_
_entity_poly.entity_id
_entity_poly.type
_entity_poly.pdbx_seq_one_letter_code
_entity_poly.pdbx_strand_id
1 'polypeptide(L)'
;MYDIQSNGNHSAWEIRDDGAFMFQFVYGEPITFGMHLMSWVTAEVRSSSVRGQTDGWALAMSNQVNGMLMGGVYVTDLDNNPVENIVALSPDGYNYAQAAAVVPEPGTWALMLAGLATLGTIARRRRA
;
A
#
# COMPACT_ATOMS: atom_id res chain seq x y z
N MET A 1 -14.42 -22.55 -9.58
CA MET A 1 -14.91 -21.22 -10.01
C MET A 1 -16.26 -21.02 -9.33
N TYR A 2 -16.30 -20.20 -8.27
CA TYR A 2 -17.55 -19.91 -7.56
C TYR A 2 -18.20 -18.68 -8.19
N ASP A 3 -19.37 -18.86 -8.78
CA ASP A 3 -20.20 -17.79 -9.33
C ASP A 3 -21.03 -17.19 -8.18
N ILE A 4 -20.72 -15.95 -7.79
CA ILE A 4 -21.49 -15.19 -6.80
C ILE A 4 -22.48 -14.33 -7.60
N GLN A 5 -23.72 -14.78 -7.69
CA GLN A 5 -24.78 -14.09 -8.43
C GLN A 5 -25.03 -12.69 -7.83
N SER A 6 -24.68 -11.66 -8.61
CA SER A 6 -24.99 -10.26 -8.33
C SER A 6 -26.43 -9.94 -8.73
N ASN A 7 -27.16 -9.33 -7.80
CA ASN A 7 -28.58 -9.00 -7.91
C ASN A 7 -28.82 -7.74 -8.78
N GLY A 8 -28.49 -7.82 -10.06
CA GLY A 8 -28.91 -6.85 -11.07
C GLY A 8 -28.03 -5.60 -11.25
N ASN A 9 -26.81 -5.58 -10.72
CA ASN A 9 -25.82 -4.56 -11.11
C ASN A 9 -24.46 -5.23 -11.35
N HIS A 10 -23.91 -5.03 -12.54
CA HIS A 10 -22.81 -5.81 -13.11
C HIS A 10 -21.58 -5.73 -12.21
N SER A 11 -21.28 -6.81 -11.49
CA SER A 11 -20.02 -6.89 -10.78
C SER A 11 -19.61 -8.35 -10.66
N ALA A 12 -18.93 -8.84 -11.70
CA ALA A 12 -18.16 -10.07 -11.60
C ALA A 12 -16.83 -9.68 -10.94
N TRP A 13 -16.61 -10.16 -9.72
CA TRP A 13 -15.38 -9.95 -8.96
C TRP A 13 -14.61 -11.27 -9.03
N GLU A 14 -13.47 -11.26 -9.70
CA GLU A 14 -12.56 -12.41 -9.71
C GLU A 14 -11.33 -12.05 -8.88
N ILE A 15 -11.05 -12.88 -7.88
CA ILE A 15 -9.79 -12.85 -7.14
C ILE A 15 -8.85 -13.80 -7.87
N ARG A 16 -7.83 -13.26 -8.52
CA ARG A 16 -6.80 -14.06 -9.16
C ARG A 16 -5.93 -14.75 -8.11
N ASP A 17 -5.28 -15.85 -8.50
CA ASP A 17 -4.39 -16.61 -7.62
C ASP A 17 -3.19 -15.79 -7.09
N ASP A 18 -2.88 -14.66 -7.75
CA ASP A 18 -1.87 -13.68 -7.34
C ASP A 18 -2.38 -12.64 -6.31
N GLY A 19 -3.64 -12.75 -5.87
CA GLY A 19 -4.29 -11.84 -4.94
C GLY A 19 -4.76 -10.52 -5.57
N ALA A 20 -4.69 -10.39 -6.90
CA ALA A 20 -5.24 -9.24 -7.60
C ALA A 20 -6.77 -9.31 -7.65
N PHE A 21 -7.41 -8.17 -7.39
CA PHE A 21 -8.86 -7.98 -7.52
C PHE A 21 -9.16 -7.40 -8.91
N MET A 22 -9.97 -8.11 -9.68
CA MET A 22 -10.47 -7.62 -10.98
C MET A 22 -11.95 -7.24 -10.87
N PHE A 23 -12.30 -6.09 -11.44
CA PHE A 23 -13.69 -5.64 -11.55
C PHE A 23 -13.89 -4.92 -12.88
N GLN A 24 -15.11 -5.01 -13.41
CA GLN A 24 -15.54 -4.29 -14.60
C GLN A 24 -16.00 -2.88 -14.22
N PHE A 25 -15.67 -1.89 -15.05
CA PHE A 25 -16.16 -0.52 -14.91
C PHE A 25 -16.64 0.03 -16.25
N VAL A 26 -17.47 1.07 -16.21
CA VAL A 26 -17.93 1.80 -17.39
C VAL A 26 -17.00 2.98 -17.63
N TYR A 27 -16.49 3.09 -18.86
CA TYR A 27 -15.62 4.20 -19.23
C TYR A 27 -16.36 5.55 -19.09
N GLY A 28 -15.70 6.51 -18.44
CA GLY A 28 -16.27 7.84 -18.18
C GLY A 28 -17.10 7.95 -16.90
N GLU A 29 -17.32 6.85 -16.18
CA GLU A 29 -17.97 6.86 -14.87
C GLU A 29 -16.95 6.76 -13.73
N PRO A 30 -17.18 7.44 -12.59
CA PRO A 30 -16.32 7.31 -11.42
C PRO A 30 -16.29 5.87 -10.89
N ILE A 31 -15.08 5.38 -10.58
CA ILE A 31 -14.87 4.09 -9.94
C ILE A 31 -14.73 4.32 -8.43
N THR A 32 -15.49 3.58 -7.63
CA THR A 32 -15.36 3.58 -6.16
C THR A 32 -15.00 2.19 -5.67
N PHE A 33 -13.87 2.06 -4.98
CA PHE A 33 -13.45 0.83 -4.32
C PHE A 33 -13.46 1.04 -2.80
N GLY A 34 -14.11 0.12 -2.07
CA GLY A 34 -14.13 0.10 -0.62
C GLY A 34 -13.54 -1.21 -0.11
N MET A 35 -12.58 -1.13 0.80
CA MET A 35 -12.00 -2.29 1.48
C MET A 35 -12.46 -2.29 2.94
N HIS A 36 -13.11 -3.37 3.37
CA HIS A 36 -13.54 -3.54 4.76
C HIS A 36 -12.62 -4.53 5.47
N LEU A 37 -11.92 -4.05 6.49
CA LEU A 37 -10.94 -4.81 7.24
C LEU A 37 -11.49 -5.02 8.66
N MET A 38 -11.57 -6.28 9.11
CA MET A 38 -12.17 -6.63 10.41
C MET A 38 -11.13 -7.04 11.47
N SER A 39 -11.30 -6.47 12.66
CA SER A 39 -10.58 -6.80 13.90
C SER A 39 -11.44 -7.69 14.81
N TRP A 40 -10.81 -8.46 15.70
CA TRP A 40 -11.53 -9.28 16.70
C TRP A 40 -11.00 -9.06 18.12
N VAL A 41 -11.82 -9.45 19.09
CA VAL A 41 -11.59 -9.30 20.53
C VAL A 41 -11.84 -10.64 21.20
N THR A 42 -11.01 -11.01 22.17
CA THR A 42 -11.28 -12.14 23.08
C THR A 42 -11.18 -11.68 24.52
N ALA A 43 -12.14 -12.11 25.33
CA ALA A 43 -12.14 -11.89 26.76
C ALA A 43 -12.49 -13.20 27.46
N GLU A 44 -11.82 -13.46 28.58
CA GLU A 44 -12.02 -14.67 29.35
C GLU A 44 -11.96 -14.37 30.86
N VAL A 45 -12.84 -15.02 31.61
CA VAL A 45 -12.87 -15.00 33.06
C VAL A 45 -12.75 -16.45 33.55
N ARG A 46 -11.74 -16.74 34.36
CA ARG A 46 -11.55 -18.05 34.97
C ARG A 46 -11.57 -17.94 36.48
N SER A 47 -12.33 -18.83 37.11
CA SER A 47 -12.25 -19.03 38.55
C SER A 47 -11.13 -20.03 38.84
N SER A 48 -10.22 -19.67 39.75
CA SER A 48 -9.13 -20.53 40.20
C SER A 48 -9.57 -21.44 41.34
N SER A 49 -9.13 -22.69 41.33
CA SER A 49 -9.34 -23.63 42.45
C SER A 49 -8.53 -23.25 43.71
N VAL A 50 -7.62 -22.28 43.58
CA VAL A 50 -6.85 -21.73 44.70
C VAL A 50 -7.60 -20.53 45.28
N ARG A 51 -8.22 -20.74 46.45
CA ARG A 51 -8.76 -19.74 47.39
C ARG A 51 -9.33 -18.46 46.76
N GLY A 52 -10.47 -18.58 46.07
CA GLY A 52 -11.33 -17.43 45.75
C GLY A 52 -10.73 -16.42 44.77
N GLN A 53 -9.66 -16.79 44.06
CA GLN A 53 -9.08 -15.93 43.03
C GLN A 53 -9.85 -16.08 41.71
N THR A 54 -10.23 -14.95 41.12
CA THR A 54 -10.81 -14.88 39.79
C THR A 54 -9.84 -14.10 38.92
N ASP A 55 -9.35 -14.72 37.86
CA ASP A 55 -8.45 -14.09 36.90
C ASP A 55 -9.22 -13.77 35.62
N GLY A 56 -9.11 -12.52 35.18
CA GLY A 56 -9.71 -12.04 33.94
C GLY A 56 -8.64 -11.50 33.02
N TRP A 57 -8.71 -11.84 31.74
CA TRP A 57 -7.85 -11.26 30.72
C TRP A 57 -8.64 -10.98 29.43
N ALA A 58 -8.18 -9.98 28.69
CA ALA A 58 -8.71 -9.64 27.39
C ALA A 58 -7.58 -9.22 26.46
N LEU A 59 -7.70 -9.58 25.19
CA LEU A 59 -6.81 -9.18 24.10
C LEU A 59 -7.65 -8.62 22.96
N ALA A 60 -7.26 -7.45 22.46
CA ALA A 60 -7.91 -6.78 21.36
C ALA A 60 -6.88 -6.08 20.50
N MET A 61 -6.50 -6.64 19.34
CA MET A 61 -5.63 -5.94 18.39
C MET A 61 -5.83 -6.44 16.96
N SER A 62 -6.08 -5.51 16.04
CA SER A 62 -5.79 -5.72 14.61
C SER A 62 -5.53 -4.36 13.96
N ASN A 63 -4.31 -4.16 13.49
CA ASN A 63 -3.98 -3.08 12.56
C ASN A 63 -3.72 -3.72 11.20
N GLN A 64 -4.69 -3.62 10.29
CA GLN A 64 -4.68 -4.39 9.05
C GLN A 64 -3.96 -3.68 7.91
N VAL A 65 -3.72 -2.38 8.03
CA VAL A 65 -2.89 -1.66 7.05
C VAL A 65 -2.16 -0.51 7.73
N ASN A 66 -0.83 -0.54 7.65
CA ASN A 66 0.00 0.60 8.04
C ASN A 66 0.26 1.56 6.87
N GLY A 67 -0.21 1.22 5.67
CA GLY A 67 -0.13 2.03 4.46
C GLY A 67 -0.59 1.24 3.23
N MET A 68 -1.33 1.89 2.34
CA MET A 68 -1.67 1.35 1.02
C MET A 68 -0.86 2.10 -0.02
N LEU A 69 -0.05 1.37 -0.78
CA LEU A 69 0.68 1.93 -1.92
C LEU A 69 -0.06 1.53 -3.20
N MET A 70 -0.49 2.52 -3.99
CA MET A 70 -0.93 2.28 -5.35
C MET A 70 0.30 2.33 -6.26
N GLY A 71 0.68 1.18 -6.83
CA GLY A 71 1.87 1.06 -7.69
C GLY A 71 1.76 1.78 -9.04
N GLY A 72 0.56 2.24 -9.40
CA GLY A 72 0.28 2.94 -10.66
C GLY A 72 -0.98 2.39 -11.35
N VAL A 73 -1.23 2.88 -12.54
CA VAL A 73 -2.27 2.38 -13.45
C VAL A 73 -1.56 1.78 -14.65
N TYR A 74 -1.84 0.51 -14.95
CA TYR A 74 -1.35 -0.18 -16.13
C TYR A 74 -2.55 -0.50 -17.02
N VAL A 75 -2.38 -0.34 -18.33
CA VAL A 75 -3.39 -0.77 -19.31
C VAL A 75 -2.72 -1.70 -20.29
N THR A 76 -3.41 -2.77 -20.61
CA THR A 76 -3.02 -3.72 -21.65
C THR A 76 -4.05 -3.70 -22.78
N ASP A 77 -3.63 -4.05 -23.98
CA ASP A 77 -4.53 -4.26 -25.10
C ASP A 77 -5.27 -5.61 -24.99
N LEU A 78 -6.06 -5.96 -26.03
CA LEU A 78 -6.82 -7.21 -26.10
C LEU A 78 -5.93 -8.45 -26.14
N ASP A 79 -4.70 -8.32 -26.64
CA ASP A 79 -3.70 -9.38 -26.74
C ASP A 79 -2.78 -9.41 -25.50
N ASN A 80 -3.13 -8.66 -24.45
CA ASN A 80 -2.40 -8.54 -23.20
C ASN A 80 -0.99 -7.91 -23.32
N ASN A 81 -0.74 -7.13 -24.39
CA ASN A 81 0.46 -6.32 -24.51
C ASN A 81 0.30 -5.03 -23.68
N PRO A 82 1.35 -4.58 -22.98
CA PRO A 82 1.30 -3.31 -22.26
C PRO A 82 1.12 -2.15 -23.25
N VAL A 83 0.13 -1.30 -22.99
CA VAL A 83 -0.05 -0.04 -23.72
C VAL A 83 0.84 1.00 -23.07
N GLU A 84 1.91 1.38 -23.77
CA GLU A 84 2.87 2.37 -23.29
C GLU A 84 2.31 3.81 -23.34
N ASN A 85 2.96 4.74 -22.62
CA ASN A 85 2.68 6.18 -22.65
C ASN A 85 1.28 6.61 -22.18
N ILE A 86 0.72 5.88 -21.22
CA ILE A 86 -0.55 6.25 -20.60
C ILE A 86 -0.29 7.23 -19.47
N VAL A 87 -1.08 8.30 -19.47
CA VAL A 87 -1.08 9.29 -18.39
C VAL A 87 -2.36 9.10 -17.59
N ALA A 88 -2.21 8.58 -16.37
CA ALA A 88 -3.29 8.53 -15.39
C ALA A 88 -3.14 9.74 -14.44
N LEU A 89 -4.16 10.60 -14.43
CA LEU A 89 -4.23 11.78 -13.58
C LEU A 89 -5.29 11.59 -12.50
N SER A 90 -5.02 12.05 -11.29
CA SER A 90 -6.07 12.26 -10.30
C SER A 90 -6.96 13.45 -10.71
N PRO A 91 -8.15 13.62 -10.08
CA PRO A 91 -8.97 14.81 -10.29
C PRO A 91 -8.23 16.13 -10.04
N ASP A 92 -7.26 16.13 -9.14
CA ASP A 92 -6.41 17.28 -8.81
C ASP A 92 -5.16 17.40 -9.72
N GLY A 93 -5.03 16.54 -10.73
CA GLY A 93 -3.93 16.55 -11.69
C GLY A 93 -2.66 15.84 -11.25
N TYR A 94 -2.68 15.05 -10.16
CA TYR A 94 -1.53 14.25 -9.76
C TYR A 94 -1.26 13.14 -10.77
N ASN A 95 -0.05 13.10 -11.32
CA ASN A 95 0.37 12.05 -12.24
C ASN A 95 0.91 10.83 -11.46
N TYR A 96 0.17 9.72 -11.49
CA TYR A 96 0.55 8.50 -10.77
C TYR A 96 1.86 7.87 -11.27
N ALA A 97 2.26 8.12 -12.52
CA ALA A 97 3.55 7.64 -13.04
C ALA A 97 4.74 8.38 -12.41
N GLN A 98 4.54 9.61 -11.93
CA GLN A 98 5.59 10.39 -11.26
C GLN A 98 5.66 10.14 -9.75
N ALA A 99 4.61 9.56 -9.16
CA ALA A 99 4.59 9.25 -7.72
C ALA A 99 5.68 8.23 -7.31
N ALA A 100 6.14 7.38 -8.25
CA ALA A 100 7.22 6.42 -8.03
C ALA A 100 8.62 6.99 -8.30
N ALA A 101 8.74 8.21 -8.84
CA ALA A 101 10.04 8.83 -9.06
C ALA A 101 10.61 9.26 -7.71
N VAL A 102 11.60 8.52 -7.21
CA VAL A 102 12.42 8.95 -6.07
C VAL A 102 13.19 10.18 -6.51
N VAL A 103 12.60 11.35 -6.32
CA VAL A 103 13.30 12.62 -6.51
C VAL A 103 14.34 12.68 -5.40
N PRO A 104 15.65 12.65 -5.71
CA PRO A 104 16.66 12.76 -4.67
C PRO A 104 16.43 14.08 -3.94
N GLU A 105 16.20 14.00 -2.63
CA GLU A 105 15.93 15.20 -1.86
C GLU A 105 17.11 16.17 -2.03
N PRO A 106 16.87 17.48 -2.16
CA PRO A 106 17.93 18.48 -2.31
C PRO A 106 19.03 18.35 -1.24
N GLY A 107 18.67 17.87 -0.04
CA GLY A 107 19.61 17.58 1.05
C GLY A 107 20.60 16.45 0.75
N THR A 108 20.26 15.49 -0.11
CA THR A 108 21.16 14.37 -0.49
C THR A 108 22.44 14.89 -1.14
N TRP A 109 22.30 15.86 -2.05
CA TRP A 109 23.43 16.52 -2.68
C TRP A 109 24.23 17.37 -1.70
N ALA A 110 23.54 18.08 -0.80
CA ALA A 110 24.19 18.86 0.25
C ALA A 110 25.03 17.97 1.17
N LEU A 111 24.51 16.81 1.59
CA LEU A 111 25.23 15.85 2.42
C LEU A 111 26.38 15.17 1.67
N MET A 112 26.20 14.85 0.39
CA MET A 112 27.28 14.33 -0.45
C MET A 112 28.42 15.34 -0.56
N LEU A 113 28.11 16.60 -0.86
CA LEU A 113 29.11 17.68 -0.97
C LEU A 113 29.79 17.95 0.38
N ALA A 114 29.03 17.94 1.48
CA ALA A 114 29.58 18.06 2.82
C ALA A 114 30.54 16.89 3.14
N GLY A 115 30.18 15.66 2.78
CA GLY A 115 31.04 14.49 2.93
C GLY A 115 32.33 14.61 2.12
N LEU A 116 32.24 15.00 0.85
CA LEU A 116 33.39 15.22 -0.01
C LEU A 116 34.32 16.33 0.49
N ALA A 117 33.75 17.45 0.95
CA ALA A 117 34.52 18.56 1.54
C ALA A 117 35.28 18.08 2.80
N THR A 118 34.61 17.30 3.65
CA THR A 118 35.22 16.71 4.85
C THR A 118 36.40 15.81 4.49
N LEU A 119 36.24 14.91 3.52
CA LEU A 119 37.33 14.04 3.06
C LEU A 119 38.50 14.83 2.47
N GLY A 120 38.22 15.87 1.66
CA GLY A 120 39.24 16.73 1.08
C GLY A 120 40.08 17.46 2.12
N THR A 121 39.44 17.99 3.17
CA THR A 121 40.17 18.65 4.28
C THR A 121 41.06 17.69 5.05
N ILE A 122 40.59 16.47 5.34
CA ILE A 122 41.38 15.45 6.03
C ILE A 122 42.59 15.02 5.19
N ALA A 123 42.38 14.75 3.89
CA ALA A 123 43.45 14.36 2.98
C ALA A 123 44.56 15.43 2.89
N ARG A 124 44.18 16.72 2.86
CA ARG A 124 45.13 17.83 2.86
C ARG A 124 45.96 17.88 4.14
N ARG A 125 45.35 17.65 5.31
CA ARG A 125 46.05 17.65 6.62
C ARG A 125 47.00 16.47 6.82
N ARG A 126 46.81 15.37 6.09
CA ARG A 126 47.72 14.20 6.15
C ARG A 126 48.92 14.33 5.22
N ARG A 127 48.89 15.27 4.28
CA ARG A 127 49.93 15.47 3.27
C ARG A 127 50.84 16.67 3.56
N ALA A 128 50.39 17.58 4.42
CA ALA A 128 51.18 18.67 4.99
C ALA A 128 51.76 18.22 6.34
#